data_AF-A0A7U5JWI7-F1
#
_entry.id   AF-A0A7U5JWI7-F1
#
_cell.length_a   1.000
_cell.length_b   1.000
_cell.length_c   1.000
_cell.angle_alpha   90.00
_cell.angle_beta   90.00
_cell.angle_gamma   90.00
#
_symmetry.space_group_name_H-M   'P 1'
#
loop_
_entity.id
_entity.type
_entity.pdbx_description
1 polymer ?
#
loop_
_entity_poly.entity_id
_entity_poly.type
_entity_poly.pdbx_seq_one_letter_code
_entity_poly.pdbx_strand_id
1 'polypeptide(L)'
;MIPAFERFISIVVKQTDCNAEEREDLKEELLSHLYCAYEDLQKQGYPEEEAMKMAMENFGDEKEVGKQLQHAMYPYRREMMIGLAGVSLLFIYSTYLLQLFIIGDAEMIWLCLAVLVSASILTLTMHPVAALNRRLMVNGLLIAHILLAIYGSLLAGYVDSPYSSILVWLWIGIILFSIILVYRTTIYDYPSSSQTLQKDAKRIHFVNLTVGLLVMALSLFLLWAFMIFAAEMSASLLLLAIPLVIWAVLYAIQLRLLAAHRKKTAYSVAAFQLLSIVAVIVIWIS
;
A
#
# COMPACT_ATOMS: atom_id res chain seq x y z
N MET A 1 -19.92 -16.73 -27.11
CA MET A 1 -18.91 -15.74 -26.67
C MET A 1 -17.84 -15.67 -27.77
N ILE A 2 -17.59 -14.49 -28.33
CA ILE A 2 -16.60 -14.21 -29.38
C ILE A 2 -15.19 -14.22 -28.75
N PRO A 3 -14.31 -15.18 -29.09
CA PRO A 3 -13.00 -15.33 -28.45
C PRO A 3 -12.06 -14.11 -28.65
N ALA A 4 -12.26 -13.35 -29.73
CA ALA A 4 -11.48 -12.14 -29.99
C ALA A 4 -11.74 -11.05 -28.95
N PHE A 5 -12.99 -10.87 -28.52
CA PHE A 5 -13.38 -9.91 -27.50
C PHE A 5 -12.79 -10.28 -26.14
N GLU A 6 -12.83 -11.55 -25.76
CA GLU A 6 -12.20 -12.02 -24.52
C GLU A 6 -10.70 -11.75 -24.51
N ARG A 7 -10.02 -11.99 -25.64
CA ARG A 7 -8.58 -11.69 -25.75
C ARG A 7 -8.31 -10.19 -25.61
N PHE A 8 -9.06 -9.37 -26.32
CA PHE A 8 -8.94 -7.90 -26.28
C PHE A 8 -9.14 -7.37 -24.86
N ILE A 9 -10.26 -7.72 -24.21
CA ILE A 9 -10.55 -7.28 -22.83
C ILE A 9 -9.54 -7.86 -21.83
N SER A 10 -9.06 -9.10 -22.02
CA SER A 10 -8.01 -9.66 -21.16
C SER A 10 -6.73 -8.81 -21.19
N ILE A 11 -6.38 -8.23 -22.34
CA ILE A 11 -5.21 -7.34 -22.46
C ILE A 11 -5.47 -6.00 -21.80
N VAL A 12 -6.66 -5.41 -21.99
CA VAL A 12 -7.09 -4.16 -21.35
C VAL A 12 -7.03 -4.28 -19.83
N VAL A 13 -7.68 -5.29 -19.27
CA VAL A 13 -7.79 -5.44 -17.81
C VAL A 13 -6.43 -5.80 -17.19
N LYS A 14 -5.51 -6.44 -17.91
CA LYS A 14 -4.12 -6.67 -17.45
C LYS A 14 -3.32 -5.38 -17.23
N GLN A 15 -3.74 -4.26 -17.81
CA GLN A 15 -3.11 -2.95 -17.56
C GLN A 15 -3.63 -2.28 -16.27
N THR A 16 -4.64 -2.85 -15.62
CA THR A 16 -5.26 -2.29 -14.41
C THR A 16 -4.75 -2.96 -13.13
N ASP A 17 -4.75 -2.21 -12.04
CA ASP A 17 -4.27 -2.63 -10.71
C ASP A 17 -5.36 -3.36 -9.90
N CYS A 18 -6.31 -4.01 -10.58
CA CYS A 18 -7.42 -4.74 -9.96
C CYS A 18 -6.97 -6.02 -9.27
N ASN A 19 -7.62 -6.35 -8.14
CA ASN A 19 -7.59 -7.68 -7.55
C ASN A 19 -8.36 -8.70 -8.42
N ALA A 20 -8.37 -9.98 -8.05
CA ALA A 20 -8.98 -11.04 -8.87
C ALA A 20 -10.50 -10.88 -9.07
N GLU A 21 -11.23 -10.47 -8.02
CA GLU A 21 -12.68 -10.22 -8.07
C GLU A 21 -12.98 -8.97 -8.89
N GLU A 22 -12.33 -7.84 -8.56
CA GLU A 22 -12.43 -6.57 -9.31
C GLU A 22 -12.09 -6.76 -10.80
N ARG A 23 -11.15 -7.64 -11.10
CA ARG A 23 -10.72 -7.95 -12.47
C ARG A 23 -11.79 -8.71 -13.24
N GLU A 24 -12.48 -9.65 -12.60
CA GLU A 24 -13.55 -10.39 -13.27
C GLU A 24 -14.78 -9.50 -13.46
N ASP A 25 -15.17 -8.73 -12.43
CA ASP A 25 -16.26 -7.74 -12.52
C ASP A 25 -16.02 -6.76 -13.68
N LEU A 26 -14.81 -6.18 -13.74
CA LEU A 26 -14.43 -5.23 -14.78
C LEU A 26 -14.41 -5.89 -16.17
N LYS A 27 -13.95 -7.14 -16.25
CA LYS A 27 -13.93 -7.90 -17.51
C LYS A 27 -15.36 -8.17 -18.00
N GLU A 28 -16.27 -8.55 -17.11
CA GLU A 28 -17.69 -8.78 -17.45
C GLU A 28 -18.35 -7.49 -17.94
N GLU A 29 -18.14 -6.36 -17.24
CA GLU A 29 -18.69 -5.05 -17.63
C GLU A 29 -18.18 -4.61 -19.01
N LEU A 30 -16.86 -4.67 -19.23
CA LEU A 30 -16.27 -4.26 -20.50
C LEU A 30 -16.68 -5.19 -21.65
N LEU A 31 -16.79 -6.50 -21.41
CA LEU A 31 -17.31 -7.43 -22.40
C LEU A 31 -18.75 -7.09 -22.76
N SER A 32 -19.61 -6.81 -21.78
CA SER A 32 -21.00 -6.42 -22.02
C SER A 32 -21.09 -5.19 -22.93
N HIS A 33 -20.31 -4.15 -22.66
CA HIS A 33 -20.27 -2.95 -23.51
C HIS A 33 -19.78 -3.24 -24.93
N LEU A 34 -18.76 -4.08 -25.08
CA LEU A 34 -18.22 -4.47 -26.37
C LEU A 34 -19.23 -5.28 -27.20
N TYR A 35 -20.00 -6.16 -26.55
CA TYR A 35 -21.11 -6.88 -27.19
C TYR A 35 -22.24 -5.95 -27.61
N CYS A 36 -22.63 -5.00 -26.77
CA CYS A 36 -23.66 -4.02 -27.14
C CYS A 36 -23.24 -3.21 -28.37
N ALA A 37 -21.99 -2.73 -28.42
CA ALA A 37 -21.46 -2.02 -29.57
C ALA A 37 -21.47 -2.89 -30.84
N TYR A 38 -21.10 -4.16 -30.72
CA TYR A 38 -21.16 -5.13 -31.81
C TYR A 38 -22.58 -5.37 -32.32
N GLU A 39 -23.55 -5.62 -31.43
CA GLU A 39 -24.95 -5.83 -31.81
C GLU A 39 -25.54 -4.61 -32.51
N ASP A 40 -25.19 -3.41 -32.06
CA ASP A 40 -25.67 -2.18 -32.69
C ASP A 40 -25.08 -1.97 -34.10
N LEU A 41 -23.84 -2.43 -34.34
CA LEU A 41 -23.25 -2.46 -35.68
C LEU A 41 -23.90 -3.53 -36.56
N GLN A 42 -24.24 -4.70 -36.02
CA GLN A 42 -24.99 -5.71 -36.77
C GLN A 42 -26.39 -5.20 -37.17
N LYS A 43 -27.08 -4.49 -36.26
CA LYS A 43 -28.39 -3.86 -36.56
C LYS A 43 -28.28 -2.78 -37.65
N GLN A 44 -27.12 -2.14 -37.79
CA GLN A 44 -26.84 -1.19 -38.86
C GLN A 44 -26.53 -1.86 -40.21
N GLY A 45 -26.48 -3.20 -40.26
CA GLY A 45 -26.29 -3.98 -41.48
C GLY A 45 -24.83 -4.34 -41.78
N TYR A 46 -23.89 -4.07 -40.87
CA TYR A 46 -22.50 -4.49 -41.04
C TYR A 46 -22.36 -6.01 -40.92
N PRO A 47 -21.53 -6.66 -41.76
CA PRO A 47 -21.25 -8.09 -41.63
C PRO A 47 -20.50 -8.38 -40.31
N GLU A 48 -20.67 -9.60 -39.79
CA GLU A 48 -20.17 -10.01 -38.47
C GLU A 48 -18.67 -9.71 -38.24
N GLU A 49 -17.79 -10.06 -39.18
CA GLU A 49 -16.35 -9.79 -39.03
C GLU A 49 -16.02 -8.29 -39.00
N GLU A 50 -16.72 -7.48 -39.82
CA GLU A 50 -16.51 -6.04 -39.90
C GLU A 50 -17.07 -5.33 -38.67
N ALA A 51 -18.27 -5.71 -38.23
CA ALA A 51 -18.88 -5.23 -37.00
C ALA A 51 -18.00 -5.52 -35.77
N MET A 52 -17.40 -6.72 -35.71
CA MET A 52 -16.49 -7.11 -34.64
C MET A 52 -15.23 -6.24 -34.63
N LYS A 53 -14.60 -6.06 -35.80
CA LYS A 53 -13.40 -5.24 -35.94
C LYS A 53 -13.68 -3.78 -35.57
N MET A 54 -14.76 -3.21 -36.10
CA MET A 54 -15.19 -1.85 -35.80
C MET A 54 -15.53 -1.65 -34.32
N ALA A 55 -16.18 -2.62 -33.67
CA ALA A 55 -16.45 -2.54 -32.23
C ALA A 55 -15.17 -2.42 -31.40
N MET A 56 -14.14 -3.21 -31.72
CA MET A 56 -12.83 -3.12 -31.06
C MET A 56 -12.09 -1.82 -31.40
N GLU A 57 -12.11 -1.38 -32.66
CA GLU A 57 -11.49 -0.12 -33.09
C GLU A 57 -12.14 1.10 -32.43
N ASN A 58 -13.46 1.09 -32.28
CA ASN A 58 -14.21 2.13 -31.57
C ASN A 58 -13.90 2.15 -30.06
N PHE A 59 -13.58 0.99 -29.48
CA PHE A 59 -13.10 0.89 -28.10
C PHE A 59 -11.68 1.47 -27.95
N GLY A 60 -10.83 1.30 -28.96
CA GLY A 60 -9.47 1.87 -29.04
C GLY A 60 -8.37 0.82 -28.89
N ASP A 61 -7.12 1.29 -28.74
CA ASP A 61 -5.97 0.41 -28.51
C ASP A 61 -6.04 -0.22 -27.11
N GLU A 62 -5.96 -1.55 -27.06
CA GLU A 62 -6.07 -2.35 -25.83
C GLU A 62 -5.12 -1.93 -24.71
N LYS A 63 -3.89 -1.46 -25.02
CA LYS A 63 -2.94 -1.01 -24.01
C LYS A 63 -3.24 0.41 -23.56
N GLU A 64 -3.61 1.28 -24.49
CA GLU A 64 -3.92 2.68 -24.19
C GLU A 64 -5.22 2.80 -23.38
N VAL A 65 -6.28 2.10 -23.79
CA VAL A 65 -7.55 2.00 -23.05
C VAL A 65 -7.29 1.49 -21.64
N GLY A 66 -6.49 0.43 -21.50
CA GLY A 66 -6.12 -0.12 -20.20
C GLY A 66 -5.40 0.89 -19.30
N LYS A 67 -4.49 1.71 -19.84
CA LYS A 67 -3.81 2.79 -19.10
C LYS A 67 -4.76 3.92 -18.70
N GLN A 68 -5.64 4.34 -19.60
CA GLN A 68 -6.61 5.39 -19.33
C GLN A 68 -7.60 4.95 -18.25
N LEU A 69 -8.04 3.69 -18.32
CA LEU A 69 -8.88 3.07 -17.31
C LEU A 69 -8.17 3.01 -15.95
N GLN A 70 -6.91 2.58 -15.92
CA GLN A 70 -6.09 2.60 -14.71
C GLN A 70 -5.95 4.01 -14.13
N HIS A 71 -5.75 5.03 -14.98
CA HIS A 71 -5.63 6.42 -14.52
C HIS A 71 -6.95 6.97 -13.99
N ALA A 72 -8.07 6.63 -14.64
CA ALA A 72 -9.42 6.99 -14.18
C ALA A 72 -9.75 6.35 -12.83
N MET A 73 -9.38 5.08 -12.63
CA MET A 73 -9.61 4.36 -11.39
C MET A 73 -8.66 4.77 -10.26
N TYR A 74 -7.38 4.97 -10.57
CA TYR A 74 -6.31 5.21 -9.59
C TYR A 74 -5.35 6.34 -10.05
N PRO A 75 -5.78 7.61 -10.03
CA PRO A 75 -5.06 8.71 -10.68
C PRO A 75 -3.70 8.99 -10.04
N TYR A 76 -2.63 9.04 -10.83
CA TYR A 76 -1.25 9.32 -10.35
C TYR A 76 -0.65 8.29 -9.38
N ARG A 77 -1.29 7.14 -9.12
CA ARG A 77 -0.79 6.16 -8.15
C ARG A 77 0.59 5.63 -8.55
N ARG A 78 0.76 5.31 -9.82
CA ARG A 78 2.01 4.77 -10.38
C ARG A 78 3.13 5.80 -10.29
N GLU A 79 2.84 7.03 -10.69
CA GLU A 79 3.76 8.16 -10.71
C GLU A 79 4.24 8.51 -9.30
N MET A 80 3.33 8.55 -8.32
CA MET A 80 3.68 8.80 -6.92
C MET A 80 4.58 7.70 -6.35
N MET A 81 4.32 6.44 -6.68
CA MET A 81 5.11 5.31 -6.18
C MET A 81 6.52 5.27 -6.80
N ILE A 82 6.64 5.58 -8.09
CA ILE A 82 7.93 5.76 -8.76
C ILE A 82 8.69 6.93 -8.14
N GLY A 83 8.01 8.07 -7.95
CA GLY A 83 8.58 9.26 -7.32
C GLY A 83 9.11 8.96 -5.93
N LEU A 84 8.30 8.29 -5.08
CA LEU A 84 8.73 7.84 -3.76
C LEU A 84 9.97 6.96 -3.85
N ALA A 85 9.92 5.86 -4.63
CA ALA A 85 11.03 4.91 -4.68
C ALA A 85 12.32 5.54 -5.23
N GLY A 86 12.21 6.38 -6.27
CA GLY A 86 13.35 7.07 -6.87
C GLY A 86 14.00 8.06 -5.91
N VAL A 87 13.20 8.93 -5.28
CA VAL A 87 13.69 9.90 -4.28
C VAL A 87 14.29 9.16 -3.09
N SER A 88 13.63 8.11 -2.58
CA SER A 88 14.14 7.30 -1.48
C SER A 88 15.48 6.65 -1.80
N LEU A 89 15.64 6.02 -2.97
CA LEU A 89 16.90 5.39 -3.35
C LEU A 89 18.05 6.39 -3.40
N LEU A 90 17.85 7.53 -4.07
CA LEU A 90 18.84 8.61 -4.10
C LEU A 90 19.23 9.05 -2.69
N PHE A 91 18.23 9.18 -1.83
CA PHE A 91 18.41 9.65 -0.47
C PHE A 91 19.13 8.63 0.43
N ILE A 92 18.78 7.34 0.31
CA ILE A 92 19.41 6.22 1.01
C ILE A 92 20.91 6.17 0.68
N TYR A 93 21.26 6.23 -0.61
CA TYR A 93 22.68 6.25 -1.02
C TYR A 93 23.39 7.50 -0.53
N SER A 94 22.76 8.67 -0.61
CA SER A 94 23.35 9.93 -0.15
C SER A 94 23.66 9.89 1.35
N THR A 95 22.72 9.39 2.16
CA THR A 95 22.88 9.27 3.62
C THR A 95 24.01 8.28 3.96
N TYR A 96 24.02 7.13 3.30
CA TYR A 96 25.07 6.12 3.50
C TYR A 96 26.47 6.65 3.17
N LEU A 97 26.62 7.32 2.03
CA LEU A 97 27.91 7.91 1.63
C LEU A 97 28.37 9.00 2.60
N LEU A 98 27.45 9.86 3.06
CA LEU A 98 27.78 10.89 4.05
C LEU A 98 28.25 10.29 5.38
N GLN A 99 27.58 9.24 5.87
CA GLN A 99 28.02 8.52 7.07
C GLN A 99 29.41 7.90 6.86
N LEU A 100 29.60 7.21 5.74
CA LEU A 100 30.89 6.58 5.42
C LEU A 100 32.03 7.58 5.34
N PHE A 101 31.83 8.74 4.70
CA PHE A 101 32.90 9.72 4.49
C PHE A 101 33.14 10.63 5.69
N ILE A 102 32.10 10.96 6.48
CA ILE A 102 32.23 11.91 7.60
C ILE A 102 32.55 11.16 8.90
N ILE A 103 31.82 10.09 9.19
CA ILE A 103 31.95 9.34 10.45
C ILE A 103 33.00 8.24 10.30
N GLY A 104 33.21 7.72 9.09
CA GLY A 104 34.09 6.57 8.85
C GLY A 104 33.45 5.22 9.21
N ASP A 105 32.19 5.25 9.64
CA ASP A 105 31.38 4.09 9.97
C ASP A 105 30.05 4.17 9.21
N ALA A 106 29.66 3.06 8.59
CA ALA A 106 28.49 3.01 7.74
C ALA A 106 27.75 1.69 7.89
N GLU A 107 26.46 1.81 8.18
CA GLU A 107 25.58 0.68 8.46
C GLU A 107 25.16 -0.04 7.16
N MET A 108 26.01 -0.95 6.69
CA MET A 108 25.79 -1.73 5.47
C MET A 108 24.48 -2.51 5.49
N ILE A 109 24.10 -3.05 6.66
CA ILE A 109 22.86 -3.81 6.83
C ILE A 109 21.65 -2.92 6.53
N TRP A 110 21.64 -1.69 7.06
CA TRP A 110 20.57 -0.74 6.80
C TRP A 110 20.46 -0.38 5.32
N LEU A 111 21.60 -0.08 4.67
CA LEU A 111 21.65 0.22 3.24
C LEU A 111 21.00 -0.89 2.42
N CYS A 112 21.44 -2.13 2.64
CA CYS A 112 20.94 -3.30 1.91
C CYS A 112 19.43 -3.47 2.08
N LEU A 113 18.91 -3.35 3.30
CA LEU A 113 17.47 -3.46 3.57
C LEU A 113 16.67 -2.32 2.95
N ALA A 114 17.14 -1.08 3.08
CA ALA A 114 16.47 0.11 2.56
C ALA A 114 16.42 0.11 1.03
N VAL A 115 17.52 -0.29 0.37
CA VAL A 115 17.58 -0.46 -1.09
C VAL A 115 16.67 -1.60 -1.53
N LEU A 116 16.69 -2.75 -0.85
CA LEU A 116 15.84 -3.90 -1.20
C LEU A 116 14.36 -3.51 -1.16
N VAL A 117 13.92 -2.83 -0.10
CA VAL A 117 12.51 -2.41 0.04
C VAL A 117 12.14 -1.37 -1.02
N SER A 118 12.98 -0.35 -1.23
CA SER A 118 12.71 0.71 -2.22
C SER A 118 12.72 0.18 -3.66
N ALA A 119 13.66 -0.72 -3.99
CA ALA A 119 13.71 -1.40 -5.27
C ALA A 119 12.51 -2.35 -5.48
N SER A 120 12.05 -3.01 -4.41
CA SER A 120 10.84 -3.84 -4.45
C SER A 120 9.59 -3.01 -4.73
N ILE A 121 9.47 -1.83 -4.11
CA ILE A 121 8.40 -0.86 -4.41
C ILE A 121 8.43 -0.46 -5.89
N LEU A 122 9.61 -0.09 -6.40
CA LEU A 122 9.78 0.29 -7.81
C LEU A 122 9.42 -0.86 -8.76
N THR A 123 9.90 -2.07 -8.47
CA THR A 123 9.68 -3.25 -9.31
C THR A 123 8.22 -3.64 -9.38
N LEU A 124 7.51 -3.69 -8.24
CA LEU A 124 6.06 -3.97 -8.23
C LEU A 124 5.22 -2.87 -8.88
N THR A 125 5.75 -1.64 -8.95
CA THR A 125 5.10 -0.51 -9.62
C THR A 125 5.32 -0.55 -11.14
N MET A 126 6.47 -1.05 -11.60
CA MET A 126 6.81 -1.20 -13.02
C MET A 126 6.27 -2.46 -13.65
N HIS A 127 6.27 -3.56 -12.90
CA HIS A 127 5.89 -4.89 -13.37
C HIS A 127 4.78 -5.45 -12.48
N PRO A 128 3.51 -5.15 -12.80
CA PRO A 128 2.37 -5.76 -12.12
C PRO A 128 2.45 -7.29 -12.18
N VAL A 129 2.69 -7.95 -11.04
CA VAL A 129 2.66 -9.41 -10.97
C VAL A 129 1.24 -9.85 -10.66
N ALA A 130 0.57 -10.51 -11.61
CA ALA A 130 -0.83 -10.91 -11.49
C ALA A 130 -1.12 -11.92 -10.38
N ALA A 131 -0.11 -12.69 -9.94
CA ALA A 131 -0.24 -13.76 -8.94
C ALA A 131 -0.20 -13.26 -7.48
N LEU A 132 0.12 -11.99 -7.25
CA LEU A 132 0.34 -11.45 -5.92
C LEU A 132 -0.85 -10.61 -5.46
N ASN A 133 -1.17 -10.68 -4.16
CA ASN A 133 -2.10 -9.73 -3.54
C ASN A 133 -1.41 -8.36 -3.44
N ARG A 134 -1.42 -7.65 -4.57
CA ARG A 134 -0.61 -6.45 -4.80
C ARG A 134 -0.89 -5.35 -3.78
N ARG A 135 -2.14 -5.19 -3.34
CA ARG A 135 -2.48 -4.18 -2.33
C ARG A 135 -1.82 -4.49 -0.99
N LEU A 136 -1.94 -5.74 -0.53
CA LEU A 136 -1.30 -6.17 0.73
C LEU A 136 0.22 -6.01 0.65
N MET A 137 0.83 -6.42 -0.46
CA MET A 137 2.28 -6.33 -0.65
C MET A 137 2.77 -4.90 -0.74
N VAL A 138 2.10 -4.04 -1.51
CA VAL A 138 2.45 -2.61 -1.61
C VAL A 138 2.32 -1.94 -0.25
N ASN A 139 1.25 -2.19 0.50
CA ASN A 139 1.07 -1.63 1.84
C ASN A 139 2.14 -2.14 2.81
N GLY A 140 2.45 -3.45 2.78
CA GLY A 140 3.50 -4.03 3.59
C GLY A 140 4.87 -3.42 3.28
N LEU A 141 5.20 -3.22 2.00
CA LEU A 141 6.43 -2.57 1.58
C LEU A 141 6.49 -1.10 1.97
N LEU A 142 5.38 -0.35 1.84
CA LEU A 142 5.31 1.04 2.28
C LEU A 142 5.49 1.18 3.80
N ILE A 143 4.92 0.27 4.58
CA ILE A 143 5.13 0.21 6.04
C ILE A 143 6.60 -0.12 6.34
N ALA A 144 7.16 -1.15 5.72
CA ALA A 144 8.58 -1.49 5.87
C ALA A 144 9.49 -0.32 5.49
N HIS A 145 9.13 0.41 4.43
CA HIS A 145 9.82 1.61 3.98
C HIS A 145 9.76 2.73 5.02
N ILE A 146 8.60 3.00 5.63
CA ILE A 146 8.46 3.95 6.75
C ILE A 146 9.38 3.57 7.92
N LEU A 147 9.41 2.28 8.28
CA LEU A 147 10.24 1.79 9.38
C LEU A 147 11.73 1.99 9.12
N LEU A 148 12.20 1.60 7.94
CA LEU A 148 13.60 1.77 7.53
C LEU A 148 13.97 3.24 7.38
N ALA A 149 13.01 4.08 6.98
CA ALA A 149 13.18 5.52 6.88
C ALA A 149 13.34 6.19 8.26
N ILE A 150 12.49 5.82 9.22
CA ILE A 150 12.61 6.27 10.61
C ILE A 150 13.97 5.85 11.17
N TYR A 151 14.36 4.59 11.00
CA TYR A 151 15.65 4.11 11.47
C TYR A 151 16.83 4.82 10.80
N GLY A 152 16.77 5.04 9.48
CA GLY A 152 17.77 5.85 8.76
C GLY A 152 17.87 7.29 9.26
N SER A 153 16.75 7.90 9.65
CA SER A 153 16.74 9.25 10.24
C SER A 153 17.43 9.30 11.61
N LEU A 154 17.28 8.25 12.42
CA LEU A 154 17.97 8.13 13.71
C LEU A 154 19.48 7.98 13.51
N LEU A 155 19.90 7.19 12.54
CA LEU A 155 21.33 7.05 12.18
C LEU A 155 21.91 8.38 11.65
N ALA A 156 21.15 9.13 10.85
CA ALA A 156 21.57 10.43 10.34
C ALA A 156 21.69 11.51 11.44
N GLY A 157 20.99 11.34 12.57
CA GLY A 157 21.07 12.24 13.72
C GLY A 157 22.45 12.29 14.39
N TYR A 158 23.31 11.31 14.12
CA TYR A 158 24.69 11.27 14.63
C TYR A 158 25.71 12.01 13.73
N VAL A 159 25.30 12.51 12.55
CA VAL A 159 26.15 13.27 11.62
C VAL A 159 26.20 14.76 12.02
N ASP A 160 27.36 15.40 11.86
CA ASP A 160 27.61 16.82 12.22
C ASP A 160 26.55 17.82 11.72
N SER A 161 26.38 18.91 12.49
CA SER A 161 25.18 19.77 12.52
C SER A 161 24.73 20.47 11.22
N PRO A 162 25.57 20.84 10.24
CA PRO A 162 25.07 21.51 9.05
C PRO A 162 24.44 20.52 8.04
N TYR A 163 24.87 19.26 8.01
CA TYR A 163 24.37 18.26 7.06
C TYR A 163 23.13 17.54 7.58
N SER A 164 23.01 17.39 8.90
CA SER A 164 21.88 16.67 9.53
C SER A 164 20.53 17.36 9.32
N SER A 165 20.48 18.70 9.36
CA SER A 165 19.21 19.43 9.31
C SER A 165 18.43 19.22 8.01
N ILE A 166 19.09 19.37 6.86
CA ILE A 166 18.45 19.20 5.53
C ILE A 166 18.02 17.74 5.34
N LEU A 167 18.87 16.79 5.73
CA LEU A 167 18.58 15.36 5.63
C LEU A 167 17.37 14.97 6.50
N VAL A 168 17.27 15.51 7.72
CA VAL A 168 16.14 15.24 8.62
C VAL A 168 14.82 15.72 8.02
N TRP A 169 14.78 16.93 7.44
CA TRP A 169 13.56 17.43 6.80
C TRP A 169 13.14 16.61 5.58
N LEU A 170 14.10 16.18 4.76
CA LEU A 170 13.83 15.29 3.63
C LEU A 170 13.33 13.92 4.09
N TRP A 171 13.91 13.35 5.15
CA TRP A 171 13.42 12.11 5.77
C TRP A 171 11.97 12.24 6.23
N ILE A 172 11.64 13.32 6.94
CA ILE A 172 10.27 13.60 7.38
C ILE A 172 9.33 13.68 6.17
N GLY A 173 9.75 14.35 5.10
CA GLY A 173 8.98 14.41 3.84
C GLY A 173 8.72 13.04 3.23
N ILE A 174 9.75 12.18 3.15
CA ILE A 174 9.65 10.81 2.62
C ILE A 174 8.72 9.95 3.49
N ILE A 175 8.83 10.06 4.81
CA ILE A 175 7.99 9.33 5.77
C ILE A 175 6.52 9.78 5.63
N LEU A 176 6.26 11.08 5.65
CA LEU A 176 4.91 11.63 5.49
C LEU A 176 4.30 11.22 4.15
N PHE A 177 5.07 11.28 3.07
CA PHE A 177 4.61 10.87 1.75
C PHE A 177 4.31 9.37 1.69
N SER A 178 5.13 8.53 2.33
CA SER A 178 4.88 7.10 2.47
C SER A 178 3.60 6.83 3.26
N ILE A 179 3.36 7.55 4.37
CA ILE A 179 2.13 7.44 5.15
C ILE A 179 0.92 7.81 4.30
N ILE A 180 0.97 8.93 3.58
CA ILE A 180 -0.10 9.35 2.65
C ILE A 180 -0.39 8.25 1.64
N LEU A 181 0.64 7.63 1.08
CA LEU A 181 0.48 6.52 0.13
C LEU A 181 -0.17 5.30 0.78
N VAL A 182 0.20 4.91 2.01
CA VAL A 182 -0.45 3.80 2.73
C VAL A 182 -1.94 4.08 2.95
N TYR A 183 -2.30 5.30 3.38
CA TYR A 183 -3.71 5.68 3.55
C TYR A 183 -4.46 5.64 2.23
N ARG A 184 -3.84 6.15 1.16
CA ARG A 184 -4.41 6.17 -0.18
C ARG A 184 -4.70 4.75 -0.68
N THR A 185 -3.70 3.88 -0.67
CA THR A 185 -3.81 2.50 -1.16
C THR A 185 -4.70 1.61 -0.27
N THR A 186 -4.90 1.96 0.99
CA THR A 186 -5.76 1.21 1.91
C THR A 186 -7.22 1.65 1.86
N ILE A 187 -7.50 2.95 1.72
CA ILE A 187 -8.85 3.51 1.87
C ILE A 187 -9.51 3.87 0.55
N TYR A 188 -8.76 4.52 -0.34
CA TYR A 188 -9.30 4.95 -1.64
C TYR A 188 -9.35 3.80 -2.61
N ASP A 189 -8.34 2.94 -2.58
CA ASP A 189 -8.26 1.83 -3.51
C ASP A 189 -9.08 0.60 -3.06
N TYR A 190 -9.93 0.67 -2.04
CA TYR A 190 -10.70 -0.49 -1.50
C TYR A 190 -11.88 -0.91 -2.42
N PRO A 191 -12.09 -2.22 -2.71
CA PRO A 191 -13.09 -2.73 -3.65
C PRO A 191 -14.48 -2.26 -3.28
N SER A 192 -15.21 -1.87 -4.31
CA SER A 192 -16.51 -1.21 -4.23
C SER A 192 -17.55 -1.90 -5.12
N SER A 193 -17.53 -3.23 -5.26
CA SER A 193 -18.58 -3.92 -6.03
C SER A 193 -19.63 -4.62 -5.15
N SER A 194 -19.34 -5.02 -3.90
CA SER A 194 -20.26 -5.91 -3.16
C SER A 194 -20.55 -5.54 -1.69
N GLN A 195 -20.79 -4.27 -1.31
CA GLN A 195 -21.34 -4.03 0.05
C GLN A 195 -22.02 -2.66 0.30
N THR A 196 -23.26 -2.74 0.82
CA THR A 196 -24.09 -1.66 1.37
C THR A 196 -23.46 -0.90 2.55
N LEU A 197 -22.27 -1.31 3.02
CA LEU A 197 -21.56 -0.79 4.20
C LEU A 197 -20.22 -0.10 3.86
N GLN A 198 -20.05 0.37 2.63
CA GLN A 198 -18.82 0.97 2.11
C GLN A 198 -18.23 2.09 3.00
N LYS A 199 -19.08 2.93 3.61
CA LYS A 199 -18.64 4.03 4.49
C LYS A 199 -18.10 3.53 5.84
N ASP A 200 -18.71 2.48 6.40
CA ASP A 200 -18.32 1.92 7.70
C ASP A 200 -17.02 1.13 7.58
N ALA A 201 -16.86 0.36 6.50
CA ALA A 201 -15.61 -0.36 6.22
C ALA A 201 -14.43 0.61 6.07
N LYS A 202 -14.59 1.69 5.29
CA LYS A 202 -13.54 2.73 5.13
C LYS A 202 -13.15 3.38 6.46
N ARG A 203 -14.13 3.68 7.33
CA ARG A 203 -13.88 4.24 8.67
C ARG A 203 -13.12 3.27 9.58
N ILE A 204 -13.53 2.00 9.61
CA ILE A 204 -12.87 0.98 10.43
C ILE A 204 -11.45 0.70 9.93
N HIS A 205 -11.22 0.67 8.61
CA HIS A 205 -9.88 0.59 8.04
C HIS A 205 -9.01 1.80 8.43
N PHE A 206 -9.54 3.01 8.35
CA PHE A 206 -8.83 4.23 8.76
C PHE A 206 -8.41 4.17 10.24
N VAL A 207 -9.35 3.85 11.13
CA VAL A 207 -9.09 3.75 12.57
C VAL A 207 -8.04 2.67 12.84
N ASN A 208 -8.19 1.47 12.28
CA ASN A 208 -7.24 0.39 12.53
C ASN A 208 -5.85 0.67 11.97
N LEU A 209 -5.75 1.30 10.81
CA LEU A 209 -4.47 1.70 10.24
C LEU A 209 -3.77 2.72 11.16
N THR A 210 -4.51 3.71 11.66
CA THR A 210 -3.99 4.70 12.62
C THR A 210 -3.52 4.03 13.90
N VAL A 211 -4.36 3.19 14.50
CA VAL A 211 -4.08 2.42 15.72
C VAL A 211 -2.87 1.52 15.49
N GLY A 212 -2.77 0.84 14.35
CA GLY A 212 -1.65 -0.03 14.02
C GLY A 212 -0.33 0.71 13.91
N LEU A 213 -0.32 1.88 13.27
CA LEU A 213 0.86 2.74 13.22
C LEU A 213 1.29 3.22 14.62
N LEU A 214 0.35 3.57 15.48
CA LEU A 214 0.64 3.96 16.87
C LEU A 214 1.21 2.81 17.70
N VAL A 215 0.59 1.61 17.62
CA VAL A 215 1.09 0.41 18.31
C VAL A 215 2.48 0.05 17.82
N MET A 216 2.73 0.14 16.51
CA MET A 216 4.04 -0.12 15.91
C MET A 216 5.09 0.88 16.38
N ALA A 217 4.78 2.17 16.37
CA ALA A 217 5.69 3.20 16.88
C ALA A 217 6.01 2.99 18.37
N LEU A 218 5.01 2.67 19.19
CA LEU A 218 5.20 2.38 20.62
C LEU A 218 6.03 1.11 20.84
N SER A 219 5.75 0.02 20.13
CA SER A 219 6.52 -1.22 20.20
C SER A 219 7.98 -1.01 19.82
N LEU A 220 8.26 -0.22 18.78
CA LEU A 220 9.64 0.11 18.37
C LEU A 220 10.34 0.99 19.39
N PHE A 221 9.65 1.95 19.97
CA PHE A 221 10.20 2.79 21.03
C PHE A 221 10.59 1.95 22.25
N LEU A 222 9.72 1.04 22.68
CA LEU A 222 10.01 0.12 23.79
C LEU A 222 11.16 -0.83 23.46
N LEU A 223 11.23 -1.33 22.23
CA LEU A 223 12.34 -2.15 21.75
C LEU A 223 13.66 -1.36 21.82
N TRP A 224 13.67 -0.14 21.30
CA TRP A 224 14.84 0.73 21.36
C TRP A 224 15.27 1.03 22.80
N ALA A 225 14.33 1.39 23.68
CA ALA A 225 14.61 1.63 25.09
C ALA A 225 15.20 0.38 25.75
N PHE A 226 14.62 -0.79 25.51
CA PHE A 226 15.14 -2.06 26.02
C PHE A 226 16.56 -2.32 25.52
N MET A 227 16.85 -2.10 24.24
CA MET A 227 18.19 -2.30 23.67
C MET A 227 19.26 -1.40 24.32
N ILE A 228 18.89 -0.21 24.80
CA ILE A 228 19.82 0.70 25.50
C ILE A 228 20.06 0.26 26.94
N PHE A 229 19.03 -0.20 27.64
CA PHE A 229 19.10 -0.46 29.08
C PHE A 229 19.36 -1.94 29.42
N ALA A 230 19.11 -2.86 28.50
CA ALA A 230 19.33 -4.28 28.72
C ALA A 230 20.79 -4.66 28.46
N ALA A 231 21.43 -5.29 29.43
CA ALA A 231 22.79 -5.79 29.30
C ALA A 231 22.89 -7.01 28.35
N GLU A 232 21.80 -7.76 28.17
CA GLU A 232 21.78 -8.97 27.35
C GLU A 232 20.52 -9.07 26.48
N MET A 233 20.71 -9.56 25.25
CA MET A 233 19.65 -9.92 24.31
C MET A 233 18.91 -11.17 24.81
N SER A 234 17.81 -10.98 25.54
CA SER A 234 16.98 -12.11 26.00
C SER A 234 15.79 -12.37 25.08
N ALA A 235 15.32 -13.62 25.03
CA ALA A 235 14.13 -14.00 24.27
C ALA A 235 12.85 -13.27 24.74
N SER A 236 12.87 -12.63 25.91
CA SER A 236 11.78 -11.79 26.40
C SER A 236 11.49 -10.59 25.49
N LEU A 237 12.42 -10.20 24.63
CA LEU A 237 12.21 -9.20 23.57
C LEU A 237 11.04 -9.53 22.64
N LEU A 238 10.74 -10.82 22.42
CA LEU A 238 9.59 -11.24 21.63
C LEU A 238 8.25 -10.81 22.28
N LEU A 239 8.23 -10.58 23.59
CA LEU A 239 7.03 -10.09 24.29
C LEU A 239 6.63 -8.68 23.80
N LEU A 240 7.58 -7.87 23.31
CA LEU A 240 7.29 -6.55 22.75
C LEU A 240 6.51 -6.61 21.43
N ALA A 241 6.45 -7.78 20.78
CA ALA A 241 5.63 -8.02 19.61
C ALA A 241 4.17 -8.40 19.96
N ILE A 242 3.86 -8.74 21.22
CA ILE A 242 2.51 -9.13 21.65
C ILE A 242 1.46 -8.06 21.30
N PRO A 243 1.67 -6.75 21.57
CA PRO A 243 0.71 -5.72 21.18
C PRO A 243 0.39 -5.71 19.68
N LEU A 244 1.38 -5.96 18.82
CA LEU A 244 1.20 -6.03 17.37
C LEU A 244 0.35 -7.24 16.97
N VAL A 245 0.59 -8.40 17.58
CA VAL A 245 -0.19 -9.61 17.33
C VAL A 245 -1.63 -9.43 17.78
N ILE A 246 -1.85 -8.88 18.98
CA ILE A 246 -3.19 -8.59 19.50
C ILE A 246 -3.93 -7.62 18.58
N TRP A 247 -3.27 -6.53 18.15
CA TRP A 247 -3.84 -5.58 17.20
C TRP A 247 -4.27 -6.26 15.90
N ALA A 248 -3.40 -7.08 15.30
CA ALA A 248 -3.68 -7.77 14.03
C ALA A 248 -4.87 -8.74 14.16
N VAL A 249 -4.95 -9.47 15.28
CA VAL A 249 -6.08 -10.38 15.56
C VAL A 249 -7.39 -9.60 15.72
N LEU A 250 -7.39 -8.53 16.50
CA LEU A 250 -8.60 -7.71 16.71
C LEU A 250 -9.08 -7.06 15.41
N TYR A 251 -8.16 -6.61 14.57
CA TYR A 251 -8.48 -6.10 13.24
C TYR A 251 -9.09 -7.18 12.34
N ALA A 252 -8.51 -8.39 12.31
CA ALA A 252 -9.09 -9.51 11.56
C ALA A 252 -10.52 -9.87 12.05
N ILE A 253 -10.76 -9.80 13.36
CA ILE A 253 -12.10 -10.00 13.95
C ILE A 253 -13.07 -8.92 13.45
N GLN A 254 -12.68 -7.64 13.42
CA GLN A 254 -13.54 -6.56 12.93
C GLN A 254 -13.92 -6.74 11.45
N LEU A 255 -12.99 -7.18 10.60
CA LEU A 255 -13.28 -7.45 9.19
C LEU A 255 -14.30 -8.59 9.05
N ARG A 256 -14.15 -9.66 9.84
CA ARG A 256 -15.15 -10.75 9.86
C ARG A 256 -16.51 -10.29 10.38
N LEU A 257 -16.55 -9.42 11.38
CA LEU A 257 -17.80 -8.86 11.92
C LEU A 257 -18.50 -7.93 10.92
N LEU A 258 -17.74 -7.15 10.15
CA LEU A 258 -18.29 -6.31 9.08
C LEU A 258 -18.87 -7.15 7.95
N ALA A 259 -18.16 -8.20 7.52
CA ALA A 259 -18.69 -9.15 6.54
C ALA A 259 -19.99 -9.80 7.03
N ALA A 260 -20.08 -10.11 8.33
CA ALA A 260 -21.30 -10.62 8.98
C ALA A 260 -22.37 -9.56 9.28
N HIS A 261 -22.25 -8.33 8.76
CA HIS A 261 -23.19 -7.21 8.94
C HIS A 261 -23.38 -6.75 10.41
N ARG A 262 -22.46 -7.13 11.32
CA ARG A 262 -22.51 -6.78 12.75
C ARG A 262 -21.72 -5.49 13.05
N LYS A 263 -22.17 -4.37 12.48
CA LYS A 263 -21.44 -3.09 12.57
C LYS A 263 -21.23 -2.59 14.00
N LYS A 264 -22.25 -2.68 14.87
CA LYS A 264 -22.16 -2.20 16.26
C LYS A 264 -21.02 -2.88 17.02
N THR A 265 -20.91 -4.20 16.91
CA THR A 265 -19.84 -4.97 17.56
C THR A 265 -18.48 -4.66 16.96
N ALA A 266 -18.38 -4.44 15.63
CA ALA A 266 -17.12 -4.05 15.02
C ALA A 266 -16.61 -2.70 15.57
N TYR A 267 -17.50 -1.71 15.71
CA TYR A 267 -17.18 -0.42 16.32
C TYR A 267 -16.84 -0.52 17.82
N SER A 268 -17.51 -1.40 18.57
CA SER A 268 -17.15 -1.64 19.98
C SER A 268 -15.74 -2.19 20.12
N VAL A 269 -15.33 -3.12 19.26
CA VAL A 269 -13.94 -3.63 19.24
C VAL A 269 -12.96 -2.50 18.91
N ALA A 270 -13.30 -1.61 17.97
CA ALA A 270 -12.45 -0.47 17.61
C ALA A 270 -12.28 0.53 18.76
N ALA A 271 -13.39 0.84 19.46
CA ALA A 271 -13.35 1.69 20.63
C ALA A 271 -12.51 1.07 21.75
N PHE A 272 -12.63 -0.24 21.98
CA PHE A 272 -11.82 -0.96 22.95
C PHE A 272 -10.32 -0.90 22.63
N GLN A 273 -9.93 -1.09 21.37
CA GLN A 273 -8.52 -0.94 20.93
C GLN A 273 -7.98 0.46 21.16
N LEU A 274 -8.77 1.51 20.88
CA LEU A 274 -8.33 2.89 21.14
C LEU A 274 -8.17 3.14 22.63
N LEU A 275 -9.13 2.71 23.45
CA LEU A 275 -9.08 2.85 24.90
C LEU A 275 -7.89 2.11 25.51
N SER A 276 -7.52 0.93 25.01
CA SER A 276 -6.36 0.20 25.53
C SER A 276 -5.05 0.93 25.27
N ILE A 277 -4.87 1.54 24.09
CA ILE A 277 -3.68 2.36 23.80
C ILE A 277 -3.63 3.58 24.72
N VAL A 278 -4.75 4.29 24.86
CA VAL A 278 -4.83 5.46 25.75
C VAL A 278 -4.52 5.07 27.20
N ALA A 279 -5.05 3.94 27.67
CA ALA A 279 -4.78 3.44 29.02
C ALA A 279 -3.29 3.13 29.23
N VAL A 280 -2.62 2.47 28.27
CA VAL A 280 -1.18 2.20 28.34
C VAL A 280 -0.37 3.50 28.40
N ILE A 281 -0.72 4.49 27.58
CA ILE A 281 -0.05 5.80 27.59
C ILE A 281 -0.26 6.51 28.94
N VAL A 282 -1.48 6.52 29.46
CA VAL A 282 -1.79 7.17 30.75
C VAL A 282 -1.03 6.51 31.89
N ILE A 283 -1.04 5.17 31.97
CA ILE A 283 -0.29 4.41 33.00
C ILE A 283 1.21 4.70 32.93
N TRP A 284 1.74 4.95 31.73
CA TRP A 284 3.16 5.23 31.56
C TRP A 284 3.55 6.66 31.96
N ILE A 285 2.62 7.62 31.82
CA ILE A 285 2.86 9.03 32.16
C ILE A 285 2.64 9.29 33.66
N SER A 286 1.76 8.53 34.31
CA SER A 286 1.43 8.64 35.74
C SER A 286 2.49 8.02 36.65
#